data_AF-A0A1J3HQ16-F1
#
_entry.id   AF-A0A1J3HQ16-F1
#
_cell.length_a   1.000
_cell.length_b   1.000
_cell.length_c   1.000
_cell.angle_alpha   90.00
_cell.angle_beta   90.00
_cell.angle_gamma   90.00
#
_symmetry.space_group_name_H-M   'P 1'
#
loop_
_entity.id
_entity.type
_entity.pdbx_description
1 polymer ?
#
loop_
_entity_poly.entity_id
_entity_poly.type
_entity_poly.pdbx_seq_one_letter_code
_entity_poly.pdbx_strand_id
1 'polypeptide(L)'
;IVSSEQCRDTWRGFRIQAFSGLGGFFKLSAASAVMLCLQTWYFQVLVLLAGLLENPELALDSLSICMTVAGWSYTIAIGFNAAISVRVSNEIGAGNPKSAAFSII
;
A
#
# COMPACT_ATOMS: atom_id res chain seq x y z
N ILE A 1 -8.62 22.81 1.10
CA ILE A 1 -8.55 23.17 2.54
C ILE A 1 -7.86 24.52 2.72
N VAL A 2 -6.62 24.71 2.28
CA VAL A 2 -5.90 26.02 2.39
C VAL A 2 -6.50 27.16 1.55
N SER A 3 -7.12 26.88 0.40
CA SER A 3 -7.66 27.92 -0.50
C SER A 3 -9.20 28.04 -0.48
N SER A 4 -9.89 27.32 0.42
CA SER A 4 -11.35 27.35 0.49
C SER A 4 -11.78 28.34 1.58
N GLU A 5 -12.64 29.30 1.23
CA GLU A 5 -13.16 30.32 2.17
C GLU A 5 -13.88 29.70 3.37
N GLN A 6 -14.55 28.55 3.18
CA GLN A 6 -15.29 27.84 4.23
C GLN A 6 -14.42 27.15 5.28
N CYS A 7 -13.12 26.95 5.01
CA CYS A 7 -12.18 26.28 5.93
C CYS A 7 -11.04 27.19 6.40
N ARG A 8 -11.17 28.52 6.26
CA ARG A 8 -10.11 29.46 6.69
C ARG A 8 -9.81 29.38 8.19
N ASP A 9 -10.80 29.11 9.03
CA ASP A 9 -10.63 29.09 10.49
C ASP A 9 -10.08 27.76 11.05
N THR A 10 -10.13 26.69 10.26
CA THR A 10 -9.64 25.35 10.68
C THR A 10 -8.14 25.17 10.50
N TRP A 11 -7.49 25.99 9.67
CA TRP A 11 -6.05 25.87 9.41
C TRP A 11 -5.25 26.98 10.14
N ARG A 12 -4.70 26.66 11.32
CA ARG A 12 -3.85 27.57 12.11
C ARG A 12 -2.34 27.47 11.78
N GLY A 13 -2.00 26.91 10.62
CA GLY A 13 -0.60 26.66 10.21
C GLY A 13 0.00 25.38 10.81
N PHE A 14 1.24 25.09 10.41
CA PHE A 14 1.99 23.93 10.92
C PHE A 14 2.43 24.19 12.36
N ARG A 15 1.97 23.35 13.29
CA ARG A 15 2.51 23.30 14.66
C ARG A 15 3.55 22.20 14.78
N ILE A 16 4.61 22.45 15.56
CA ILE A 16 5.68 21.47 15.85
C ILE A 16 5.10 20.16 16.43
N GLN A 17 3.99 20.23 17.16
CA GLN A 17 3.28 19.07 17.68
C GLN A 17 2.74 18.13 16.59
N ALA A 18 2.51 18.61 15.36
CA ALA A 18 2.15 17.78 14.21
C ALA A 18 3.29 16.87 13.73
N PHE A 19 4.53 17.20 14.09
CA PHE A 19 5.70 16.36 13.83
C PHE A 19 6.02 15.42 15.01
N SER A 20 5.30 15.54 16.13
CA SER A 20 5.44 14.56 17.22
C SER A 20 4.83 13.22 16.78
N GLY A 21 5.62 12.14 16.86
CA GLY A 21 5.23 10.81 16.38
C GLY A 21 5.73 10.42 14.99
N LEU A 22 6.32 11.35 14.23
CA LEU A 22 6.81 11.07 12.87
C LEU A 22 7.93 10.03 12.84
N GLY A 23 8.79 9.98 13.87
CA GLY A 23 9.89 9.01 13.94
C GLY A 23 9.40 7.56 14.06
N GLY A 24 8.34 7.32 14.83
CA GLY A 24 7.70 6.01 14.93
C GLY A 24 7.04 5.62 13.61
N PHE A 25 6.31 6.55 13.00
CA PHE A 25 5.70 6.36 11.68
C PHE A 25 6.75 6.07 10.60
N PHE A 26 7.87 6.78 10.61
CA PHE A 26 8.97 6.56 9.67
C PHE A 26 9.58 5.17 9.81
N LYS A 27 9.78 4.67 11.04
CA LYS A 27 10.27 3.31 11.28
C LYS A 27 9.32 2.25 10.72
N LEU A 28 8.02 2.39 10.95
CA LEU A 28 7.01 1.49 10.39
C LEU A 28 6.96 1.58 8.86
N SER A 29 6.94 2.80 8.32
CA SER A 29 6.92 3.03 6.88
C SER A 29 8.17 2.50 6.17
N ALA A 30 9.35 2.62 6.79
CA ALA A 30 10.59 2.06 6.26
C ALA A 30 10.53 0.53 6.16
N ALA A 31 9.98 -0.15 7.17
CA ALA A 31 9.80 -1.60 7.11
C ALA A 31 8.86 -2.01 5.96
N SER A 32 7.74 -1.31 5.79
CA SER A 32 6.81 -1.53 4.67
C SER A 32 7.46 -1.22 3.31
N ALA A 33 8.25 -0.15 3.22
CA ALA A 33 8.96 0.22 1.99
C ALA A 33 9.97 -0.87 1.57
N VAL A 34 10.75 -1.39 2.52
CA VAL A 34 11.70 -2.49 2.26
C VAL A 34 10.97 -3.73 1.76
N MET A 35 9.85 -4.09 2.38
CA MET A 35 9.03 -5.23 1.93
C MET A 35 8.57 -5.07 0.48
N LEU A 36 8.03 -3.90 0.12
CA LEU A 36 7.58 -3.61 -1.24
C LEU A 36 8.74 -3.61 -2.24
N CYS A 37 9.87 -2.98 -1.89
CA CYS A 37 11.07 -2.97 -2.74
C CYS A 37 11.59 -4.38 -3.00
N LEU A 38 11.67 -5.23 -1.97
CA LEU A 38 12.10 -6.62 -2.14
C LEU A 38 11.15 -7.40 -3.05
N GLN A 39 9.85 -7.18 -2.94
CA GLN A 39 8.88 -7.81 -3.84
C GLN A 39 9.06 -7.36 -5.29
N THR A 40 9.25 -6.05 -5.54
CA THR A 40 9.52 -5.54 -6.89
C THR A 40 10.83 -6.07 -7.45
N TRP A 41 11.90 -6.10 -6.64
CA TRP A 41 13.20 -6.62 -7.06
C TRP A 41 13.14 -8.11 -7.39
N TYR A 42 12.39 -8.89 -6.62
CA TYR A 42 12.17 -10.31 -6.90
C TYR A 42 11.56 -10.51 -8.30
N PHE A 43 10.52 -9.75 -8.66
CA PHE A 43 9.93 -9.82 -10.00
C PHE A 43 10.92 -9.40 -11.10
N GLN A 44 11.71 -8.35 -10.86
CA GLN A 44 12.75 -7.93 -11.81
C GLN A 44 13.81 -9.02 -12.03
N VAL A 45 14.23 -9.71 -10.96
CA VAL A 45 15.16 -10.85 -11.06
C VAL A 45 14.55 -11.99 -11.85
N LEU A 46 13.27 -12.32 -11.65
CA LEU A 46 12.59 -13.35 -12.43
C LEU A 46 12.54 -13.02 -13.94
N VAL A 47 12.28 -11.75 -14.27
CA VAL A 47 12.33 -11.27 -15.66
C VAL A 47 13.73 -11.41 -16.24
N LEU A 48 14.78 -11.03 -15.49
CA LEU A 48 16.17 -11.19 -15.93
C LEU A 48 16.54 -12.66 -16.16
N LEU A 49 16.10 -13.57 -15.29
CA LEU A 49 16.34 -15.00 -15.43
C LEU A 49 15.60 -15.59 -16.65
N ALA A 50 14.35 -15.18 -16.87
CA ALA A 50 13.58 -15.61 -18.05
C ALA A 50 14.24 -15.13 -19.36
N GLY A 51 14.87 -13.96 -19.36
CA GLY A 51 15.64 -13.43 -20.49
C GLY A 51 16.97 -14.15 -20.76
N LEU A 52 17.46 -14.99 -19.83
CA LEU A 52 18.70 -15.78 -19.99
C LEU A 52 18.43 -17.22 -20.45
N LEU A 53 17.16 -17.59 -20.64
CA LEU A 53 16.77 -18.93 -21.07
C LEU A 53 17.03 -19.12 -22.58
N GLU A 54 17.15 -20.37 -23.04
CA GLU A 54 17.44 -20.69 -24.45
C GLU A 54 16.45 -20.07 -25.45
N ASN A 55 15.19 -19.87 -25.04
CA ASN A 55 14.15 -19.18 -25.82
C ASN A 55 13.59 -17.99 -25.02
N PRO A 56 14.31 -16.86 -24.94
CA PRO A 56 13.98 -15.78 -24.03
C PRO A 56 12.70 -15.04 -24.44
N GLU A 57 12.42 -14.93 -25.74
CA GLU A 57 11.21 -14.28 -26.26
C GLU A 57 9.94 -15.01 -25.78
N LEU A 58 9.87 -16.32 -25.98
CA LEU A 58 8.73 -17.14 -25.54
C LEU A 58 8.58 -17.17 -24.01
N ALA A 59 9.69 -17.25 -23.27
CA ALA A 59 9.69 -17.26 -21.81
C ALA A 59 9.24 -15.91 -21.23
N LEU A 60 9.72 -14.79 -21.79
CA LEU A 60 9.32 -13.44 -21.37
C LEU A 60 7.87 -13.12 -21.72
N ASP A 61 7.40 -13.52 -22.89
CA ASP A 61 6.00 -13.29 -23.31
C ASP A 61 5.03 -14.04 -22.39
N SER A 62 5.29 -15.32 -22.14
CA SER A 62 4.46 -16.12 -21.23
C SER A 62 4.49 -15.59 -19.79
N LEU A 63 5.67 -15.18 -19.30
CA LEU A 63 5.83 -14.56 -17.99
C LEU A 63 5.08 -13.22 -17.90
N SER A 64 5.11 -12.40 -18.96
CA SER A 64 4.42 -11.10 -19.03
C SER A 64 2.91 -11.26 -18.95
N ILE A 65 2.34 -12.21 -19.70
CA ILE A 65 0.90 -12.54 -19.65
C ILE A 65 0.53 -13.01 -18.24
N CYS A 66 1.31 -13.91 -17.65
CA CYS A 66 1.08 -14.42 -16.30
C CYS A 66 1.12 -13.30 -15.25
N MET A 67 2.14 -12.44 -15.28
CA MET A 67 2.27 -11.29 -14.38
C MET A 67 1.12 -10.29 -14.55
N THR A 68 0.66 -10.08 -15.78
CA THR A 68 -0.49 -9.19 -16.04
C THR A 68 -1.75 -9.73 -15.38
N VAL A 69 -2.09 -11.01 -15.58
CA VAL A 69 -3.26 -11.63 -14.97
C VAL A 69 -3.15 -11.64 -13.44
N ALA A 70 -1.97 -11.96 -12.89
CA ALA A 70 -1.72 -11.90 -11.46
C ALA A 70 -1.82 -10.47 -10.91
N GLY A 71 -1.40 -9.47 -11.68
CA GLY A 71 -1.52 -8.05 -11.31
C GLY A 71 -2.96 -7.59 -11.19
N TRP A 72 -3.85 -8.07 -12.06
CA TRP A 72 -5.28 -7.77 -11.97
C TRP A 72 -5.91 -8.36 -10.71
N SER A 73 -5.64 -9.65 -10.42
CA SER A 73 -6.15 -10.29 -9.19
C SER A 73 -5.57 -9.63 -7.92
N TYR A 74 -4.30 -9.23 -7.95
CA TYR A 74 -3.66 -8.53 -6.85
C TYR A 74 -4.25 -7.13 -6.62
N THR A 75 -4.60 -6.39 -7.67
CA THR A 75 -5.23 -5.06 -7.56
C THR A 75 -6.61 -5.16 -6.88
N ILE A 76 -7.40 -6.18 -7.23
CA ILE A 76 -8.68 -6.46 -6.57
C ILE A 76 -8.45 -6.73 -5.08
N ALA A 77 -7.49 -7.59 -4.74
CA ALA A 77 -7.16 -7.90 -3.35
C ALA A 77 -6.69 -6.67 -2.55
N ILE A 78 -5.85 -5.80 -3.14
CA ILE A 78 -5.45 -4.53 -2.52
C ILE A 78 -6.67 -3.64 -2.27
N GLY A 79 -7.59 -3.55 -3.23
CA GLY A 79 -8.81 -2.75 -3.09
C GLY A 79 -9.62 -3.14 -1.86
N PHE A 80 -9.84 -4.45 -1.66
CA PHE A 80 -10.50 -4.97 -0.46
C PHE A 80 -9.68 -4.71 0.81
N ASN A 81 -8.37 -4.96 0.77
CA ASN A 81 -7.49 -4.75 1.93
C ASN A 81 -7.50 -3.28 2.39
N ALA A 82 -7.46 -2.33 1.45
CA ALA A 82 -7.55 -0.90 1.73
C ALA A 82 -8.91 -0.53 2.33
N ALA A 83 -10.01 -1.03 1.76
CA ALA A 83 -11.35 -0.78 2.28
C ALA A 83 -11.52 -1.30 3.72
N ILE A 84 -11.09 -2.54 3.98
CA ILE A 84 -11.13 -3.15 5.31
C ILE A 84 -10.22 -2.37 6.27
N SER A 85 -9.00 -2.03 5.86
CA SER A 85 -8.05 -1.28 6.68
C SER A 85 -8.62 0.06 7.13
N VAL A 86 -9.29 0.80 6.23
CA VAL A 86 -9.95 2.07 6.59
C VAL A 86 -11.11 1.83 7.57
N ARG A 87 -11.97 0.83 7.33
CA ARG A 87 -13.09 0.49 8.22
C ARG A 87 -12.61 0.13 9.62
N VAL A 88 -11.69 -0.83 9.71
CA VAL A 88 -11.11 -1.30 10.98
C VAL A 88 -10.40 -0.15 11.69
N SER A 89 -9.63 0.68 10.99
CA SER A 89 -8.93 1.83 11.59
C SER A 89 -9.91 2.84 12.19
N ASN A 90 -11.03 3.11 11.51
CA ASN A 90 -12.07 4.01 12.01
C ASN A 90 -12.74 3.45 13.27
N GLU A 91 -13.10 2.16 13.28
CA GLU A 91 -13.74 1.52 14.44
C GLU A 91 -12.80 1.42 15.65
N ILE A 92 -11.52 1.12 15.43
CA ILE A 92 -10.49 1.15 16.48
C ILE A 92 -10.33 2.57 17.02
N GLY A 93 -10.27 3.58 16.14
CA GLY A 93 -10.17 4.99 16.53
C GLY A 93 -11.38 5.49 17.32
N ALA A 94 -12.56 4.92 17.08
CA ALA A 94 -13.79 5.20 17.82
C ALA A 94 -13.87 4.50 19.19
N GLY A 95 -12.91 3.64 19.54
CA GLY A 95 -12.91 2.89 20.79
C GLY A 95 -13.87 1.70 20.81
N ASN A 96 -14.29 1.20 19.64
CA ASN A 96 -15.26 0.10 19.49
C ASN A 96 -14.58 -1.21 19.01
N PRO A 97 -13.83 -1.93 19.86
CA PRO A 97 -13.04 -3.09 19.45
C PRO A 97 -13.89 -4.27 18.95
N LYS A 98 -15.14 -4.41 19.43
CA LYS A 98 -16.06 -5.46 18.97
C LYS A 98 -16.53 -5.22 17.52
N SER A 99 -16.74 -3.96 17.16
CA SER A 99 -17.14 -3.53 15.81
C SER A 99 -15.96 -3.62 14.83
N ALA A 100 -14.74 -3.31 15.30
CA ALA A 100 -13.50 -3.50 14.53
C ALA A 100 -13.25 -4.97 14.17
N ALA A 101 -13.51 -5.91 15.09
CA ALA A 101 -13.37 -7.34 14.84
C ALA A 101 -14.39 -7.87 13.82
N PHE A 102 -15.60 -7.31 13.81
CA PHE A 102 -16.65 -7.67 12.86
C PHE A 102 -16.57 -6.93 11.51
N SER A 103 -15.77 -5.87 11.40
CA SER A 103 -15.61 -5.10 10.14
C SER A 103 -14.92 -5.85 9.00
N ILE A 104 -14.45 -7.07 9.27
CA ILE A 104 -13.77 -7.95 8.31
C ILE A 104 -14.75 -9.01 7.74
N ILE A 105 -15.92 -9.21 8.40
CA ILE A 105 -17.01 -10.10 7.99
C ILE A 105 -18.02 -9.33 7.13
#